data_AF-K8WEB6-F1
#
_entry.id   AF-K8WEB6-F1
#
_cell.length_a   1.000
_cell.length_b   1.000
_cell.length_c   1.000
_cell.angle_alpha   90.00
_cell.angle_beta   90.00
_cell.angle_gamma   90.00
#
_symmetry.space_group_name_H-M   'P 1'
#
loop_
_entity.id
_entity.type
_entity.pdbx_description
1 polymer ?
#
loop_
_entity_poly.entity_id
_entity_poly.type
_entity_poly.pdbx_seq_one_letter_code
_entity_poly.pdbx_strand_id
1 'polypeptide(L)'
;MTVNKKQSSKQLASQAAKTIQSKNASQIQKTLAASVLSQSSSSKQTGADMETIASNVLKSTKYSDETKNFAASVLSQANKERTSKK
;
A
#
# COMPACT_ATOMS: atom_id res chain seq x y z
N MET A 1 4.11 -24.23 3.71
CA MET A 1 4.15 -22.86 3.16
C MET A 1 3.57 -21.91 4.20
N THR A 2 4.38 -21.04 4.79
CA THR A 2 3.94 -20.09 5.83
C THR A 2 3.11 -19.00 5.16
N VAL A 3 1.78 -19.05 5.34
CA VAL A 3 0.88 -18.01 4.84
C VAL A 3 1.22 -16.70 5.54
N ASN A 4 1.58 -15.68 4.77
CA ASN A 4 2.01 -14.37 5.23
C ASN A 4 0.84 -13.65 5.93
N LYS A 5 0.57 -13.97 7.20
CA LYS A 5 -0.50 -13.36 8.03
C LYS A 5 -0.20 -11.91 8.46
N LYS A 6 0.88 -11.29 7.95
CA LYS A 6 1.07 -9.83 7.97
C LYS A 6 0.58 -9.23 6.64
N GLN A 7 -0.54 -9.74 6.15
CA GLN A 7 -1.38 -9.12 5.14
C GLN A 7 -1.73 -7.73 5.68
N SER A 8 -1.70 -6.68 4.86
CA SER A 8 -2.44 -5.43 5.16
C SER A 8 -3.73 -5.88 5.81
N SER A 9 -4.00 -5.52 7.06
CA SER A 9 -5.14 -6.06 7.80
C SER A 9 -6.34 -6.02 6.86
N LYS A 10 -7.17 -7.07 6.77
CA LYS A 10 -8.27 -7.13 5.78
C LYS A 10 -9.06 -5.81 5.72
N GLN A 11 -9.16 -5.12 6.85
CA GLN A 11 -9.64 -3.73 6.97
C GLN A 11 -8.93 -2.72 6.06
N LEU A 12 -7.60 -2.65 6.05
CA LEU A 12 -6.85 -1.73 5.20
C LEU A 12 -7.04 -2.05 3.70
N ALA A 13 -7.08 -3.33 3.33
CA ALA A 13 -7.39 -3.73 1.95
C ALA A 13 -8.84 -3.35 1.57
N SER A 14 -9.80 -3.52 2.50
CA SER A 14 -11.18 -3.07 2.30
C SER A 14 -11.29 -1.53 2.21
N GLN A 15 -10.52 -0.78 3.01
CA GLN A 15 -10.45 0.68 2.92
C GLN A 15 -9.80 1.14 1.61
N ALA A 16 -8.76 0.45 1.15
CA ALA A 16 -8.16 0.68 -0.15
C ALA A 16 -9.19 0.44 -1.28
N ALA A 17 -9.95 -0.66 -1.24
CA ALA A 17 -11.02 -0.93 -2.20
C ALA A 17 -12.09 0.16 -2.19
N LYS A 18 -12.53 0.62 -1.01
CA LYS A 18 -13.45 1.77 -0.88
C LYS A 18 -12.87 3.06 -1.46
N THR A 19 -11.57 3.28 -1.30
CA THR A 19 -10.86 4.45 -1.84
C THR A 19 -10.82 4.42 -3.37
N ILE A 20 -10.60 3.25 -3.98
CA ILE A 20 -10.67 3.08 -5.44
C ILE A 20 -12.08 3.41 -5.94
N GLN A 21 -13.10 2.96 -5.21
CA GLN A 21 -14.52 3.18 -5.54
C GLN A 21 -15.00 4.61 -5.27
N SER A 22 -14.25 5.38 -4.45
CA SER A 22 -14.55 6.78 -4.18
C SER A 22 -14.30 7.66 -5.42
N LYS A 23 -15.28 8.49 -5.77
CA LYS A 23 -15.14 9.48 -6.84
C LYS A 23 -14.24 10.66 -6.44
N ASN A 24 -14.09 10.91 -5.14
CA ASN A 24 -13.28 11.99 -4.59
C ASN A 24 -11.80 11.61 -4.40
N ALA A 25 -11.45 10.33 -4.57
CA ALA A 25 -10.07 9.89 -4.45
C ALA A 25 -9.24 10.31 -5.67
N SER A 26 -8.07 10.86 -5.40
CA SER A 26 -7.10 11.22 -6.44
C SER A 26 -6.57 10.00 -7.19
N GLN A 27 -6.12 10.19 -8.43
CA GLN A 27 -5.47 9.16 -9.23
C GLN A 27 -4.39 8.41 -8.42
N ILE A 28 -3.53 9.15 -7.70
CA ILE A 28 -2.45 8.59 -6.87
C ILE A 28 -3.00 7.74 -5.71
N GLN A 29 -4.07 8.16 -5.05
CA GLN A 29 -4.73 7.37 -4.00
C GLN A 29 -5.24 6.04 -4.55
N LYS A 30 -5.89 6.07 -5.71
CA LYS A 30 -6.42 4.86 -6.34
C LYS A 30 -5.29 3.91 -6.75
N THR A 31 -4.21 4.44 -7.30
CA THR A 31 -3.02 3.67 -7.69
C THR A 31 -2.33 3.02 -6.49
N LEU A 32 -2.17 3.76 -5.38
CA LEU A 32 -1.62 3.21 -4.14
C LEU A 32 -2.54 2.15 -3.54
N ALA A 33 -3.84 2.43 -3.45
CA ALA A 33 -4.83 1.49 -2.95
C ALA A 33 -4.91 0.21 -3.79
N ALA A 34 -4.84 0.33 -5.12
CA ALA A 34 -4.80 -0.80 -6.03
C ALA A 34 -3.51 -1.61 -5.87
N SER A 35 -2.39 -0.95 -5.59
CA SER A 35 -1.13 -1.62 -5.25
C SER A 35 -1.27 -2.41 -3.95
N VAL A 36 -1.75 -1.81 -2.86
CA VAL A 36 -2.02 -2.51 -1.59
C VAL A 36 -2.92 -3.73 -1.81
N LEU A 37 -3.97 -3.59 -2.62
CA LEU A 37 -4.93 -4.68 -2.87
C LEU A 37 -4.28 -5.82 -3.67
N SER A 38 -3.53 -5.49 -4.73
CA SER A 38 -2.80 -6.47 -5.55
C SER A 38 -1.74 -7.19 -4.73
N GLN A 39 -1.11 -6.49 -3.79
CA GLN A 39 -0.09 -7.00 -2.90
C GLN A 39 -0.67 -7.85 -1.76
N SER A 40 -1.93 -7.59 -1.38
CA SER A 40 -2.67 -8.42 -0.44
C SER A 40 -3.12 -9.76 -1.03
N SER A 41 -3.34 -9.83 -2.34
CA SER A 41 -3.83 -11.04 -3.01
C SER A 41 -2.72 -11.82 -3.72
N SER A 42 -1.59 -11.18 -4.00
CA SER A 42 -0.48 -11.76 -4.76
C SER A 42 0.79 -11.85 -3.92
N SER A 43 1.62 -12.86 -4.20
CA SER A 43 3.00 -12.93 -3.73
C SER A 43 3.95 -11.98 -4.48
N LYS A 44 3.43 -11.18 -5.42
CA LYS A 44 4.22 -10.23 -6.22
C LYS A 44 4.60 -9.00 -5.41
N GLN A 45 5.89 -8.63 -5.48
CA GLN A 45 6.40 -7.40 -4.88
C GLN A 45 5.94 -6.17 -5.66
N THR A 46 5.75 -5.08 -4.93
CA THR A 46 5.46 -3.78 -5.52
C THR A 46 6.76 -3.16 -6.04
N GLY A 47 6.75 -2.71 -7.29
CA GLY A 47 7.93 -2.19 -7.98
C GLY A 47 8.46 -0.87 -7.39
N ALA A 48 9.72 -0.57 -7.70
CA ALA A 48 10.43 0.62 -7.21
C ALA A 48 9.71 1.94 -7.53
N ASP A 49 9.01 2.01 -8.66
CA ASP A 49 8.21 3.18 -9.04
C ASP A 49 7.10 3.46 -8.02
N MET A 50 6.43 2.42 -7.56
CA MET A 50 5.34 2.54 -6.61
C MET A 50 5.85 2.78 -5.19
N GLU A 51 7.01 2.24 -4.83
CA GLU A 51 7.71 2.62 -3.58
C GLU A 51 8.05 4.11 -3.58
N THR A 52 8.51 4.64 -4.72
CA THR A 52 8.84 6.07 -4.87
C THR A 52 7.59 6.92 -4.72
N ILE A 53 6.50 6.55 -5.37
CA ILE A 53 5.20 7.23 -5.24
C ILE A 53 4.72 7.19 -3.78
N ALA A 54 4.77 6.03 -3.13
CA ALA A 54 4.37 5.86 -1.74
C ALA A 54 5.22 6.72 -0.79
N SER A 55 6.55 6.76 -1.00
CA SER A 55 7.45 7.63 -0.24
C SER A 55 7.13 9.11 -0.43
N ASN A 56 6.84 9.53 -1.66
CA ASN A 56 6.47 10.92 -1.96
C ASN A 56 5.13 11.30 -1.31
N VAL A 57 4.18 10.37 -1.27
CA VAL A 57 2.90 10.56 -0.57
C VAL A 57 3.08 10.70 0.93
N LEU A 58 3.95 9.89 1.54
CA LEU A 58 4.27 10.01 2.96
C LEU A 58 4.96 11.32 3.33
N LYS A 59 5.87 11.79 2.46
CA LYS A 59 6.58 13.06 2.63
C LYS A 59 5.71 14.30 2.38
N SER A 60 4.63 14.14 1.63
CA SER A 60 3.74 15.24 1.26
C SER A 60 2.63 15.44 2.29
N THR A 61 2.50 16.66 2.77
CA THR A 61 1.41 17.07 3.68
C THR A 61 0.08 17.25 2.97
N LYS A 62 0.06 17.25 1.62
CA LYS A 62 -1.16 17.39 0.82
C LYS A 62 -2.09 16.17 0.90
N TYR A 63 -1.58 15.03 1.35
CA TYR A 63 -2.35 13.79 1.43
C TYR A 63 -2.88 13.57 2.84
N SER A 64 -4.10 13.02 2.91
CA SER A 64 -4.72 12.61 4.18
C SER A 64 -3.95 11.48 4.85
N ASP A 65 -4.12 11.35 6.16
CA ASP A 65 -3.47 10.29 6.93
C ASP A 65 -3.90 8.89 6.49
N GLU A 66 -5.14 8.71 6.01
CA GLU A 66 -5.56 7.46 5.36
C GLU A 66 -4.70 7.11 4.15
N THR A 67 -4.39 8.10 3.31
CA THR A 67 -3.57 7.90 2.11
C THR A 67 -2.13 7.57 2.46
N LYS A 68 -1.60 8.26 3.48
CA LYS A 68 -0.27 7.97 4.02
C LYS A 68 -0.21 6.58 4.64
N ASN A 69 -1.28 6.12 5.29
CA ASN A 69 -1.38 4.75 5.81
C ASN A 69 -1.37 3.71 4.69
N PHE A 70 -2.05 3.95 3.56
CA PHE A 70 -1.93 3.07 2.39
C PHE A 70 -0.50 3.04 1.85
N ALA A 71 0.13 4.20 1.67
CA ALA A 71 1.51 4.32 1.21
C ALA A 71 2.51 3.62 2.15
N ALA A 72 2.35 3.80 3.47
CA ALA A 72 3.15 3.13 4.47
C ALA A 72 2.98 1.60 4.41
N SER A 73 1.75 1.13 4.17
CA SER A 73 1.50 -0.30 4.01
C SER A 73 2.13 -0.87 2.75
N VAL A 74 2.09 -0.14 1.63
CA VAL A 74 2.80 -0.53 0.40
C VAL A 74 4.29 -0.65 0.68
N LEU A 75 4.92 0.38 1.27
CA LEU A 75 6.35 0.36 1.59
C LEU A 75 6.73 -0.77 2.55
N SER A 76 5.90 -0.99 3.57
CA SER A 76 6.12 -2.07 4.55
C SER A 76 6.00 -3.46 3.92
N GLN A 77 5.34 -3.59 2.77
CA GLN A 77 5.13 -4.87 2.08
C GLN A 77 6.03 -5.06 0.87
N ALA A 78 6.51 -3.96 0.28
CA ALA A 78 7.44 -3.96 -0.83
C ALA A 78 8.80 -4.59 -0.45
N ASN A 79 9.25 -4.40 0.80
CA ASN A 79 10.61 -4.73 1.24
C ASN A 79 10.68 -5.71 2.43
N LYS A 80 9.81 -6.73 2.49
CA LYS A 80 9.92 -7.77 3.55
C LYS A 80 11.20 -8.61 3.47
N GLU A 81 11.81 -8.76 2.29
CA GLU A 81 13.15 -9.38 2.13
C GLU A 81 14.28 -8.54 2.78
N ARG A 82 14.11 -7.22 2.93
CA ARG A 82 15.15 -6.34 3.53
C ARG A 82 15.10 -6.24 5.06
N THR A 83 14.03 -6.69 5.72
CA THR A 83 13.86 -6.54 7.18
C THR A 83 13.74 -7.86 7.95
N SER A 84 13.67 -9.01 7.24
CA SER A 84 13.61 -10.33 7.87
C SER A 84 14.98 -10.93 8.23
N LYS A 85 16.08 -10.19 8.07
CA LYS A 85 17.41 -10.55 8.60
C LYS A 85 17.76 -9.59 9.72
N LYS A 86 17.32 -9.90 10.95
CA LYS A 86 18.07 -9.57 12.15
C LYS A 86 17.75 -10.60 13.23
#